data_AF-A0A354AZN6-F1
#
_entry.id   AF-A0A354AZN6-F1
#
_cell.length_a   1.000
_cell.length_b   1.000
_cell.length_c   1.000
_cell.angle_alpha   90.00
_cell.angle_beta   90.00
_cell.angle_gamma   90.00
#
_symmetry.space_group_name_H-M   'P 1'
#
loop_
_entity.id
_entity.type
_entity.pdbx_description
1 polymer ?
#
loop_
_entity_poly.entity_id
_entity_poly.type
_entity_poly.pdbx_seq_one_letter_code
_entity_poly.pdbx_strand_id
1 'polypeptide(L)' 'MRCQQERSCSLFSYVSIEERIPTSHPLRRIRRLADQALDRLNPTFCQLYALEGRPLVPPEQLLPPTTSNVV' A
#
# COMPACT_ATOMS: atom_id res chain seq x y z
N MET A 1 -6.14 -4.60 31.06
CA MET A 1 -4.72 -4.26 31.30
C MET A 1 -4.09 -3.88 29.96
N ARG A 2 -3.46 -2.71 29.86
CA ARG A 2 -2.81 -2.26 28.62
C ARG A 2 -1.59 -3.14 28.37
N CYS A 3 -1.54 -3.83 27.23
CA CYS A 3 -0.31 -4.42 26.72
C CYS A 3 0.74 -3.30 26.67
N GLN A 4 1.83 -3.51 27.39
CA GLN A 4 2.98 -2.62 27.43
C GLN A 4 3.51 -2.42 26.01
N GLN A 5 3.76 -1.16 25.67
CA GLN A 5 4.45 -0.73 24.48
C GLN A 5 5.90 -1.22 24.55
N GLU A 6 6.14 -2.48 24.18
CA GLU A 6 7.49 -2.98 24.01
C GLU A 6 8.03 -2.45 22.68
N ARG A 7 8.75 -1.33 22.83
CA ARG A 7 9.85 -0.86 21.98
C ARG A 7 9.57 -0.97 20.48
N SER A 8 9.30 0.18 19.89
CA SER A 8 9.42 0.43 18.46
C SER A 8 10.84 0.07 17.98
N CYS A 9 11.14 -1.21 17.77
CA CYS A 9 12.25 -1.67 16.95
C CYS A 9 12.03 -1.04 15.58
N SER A 10 12.94 -0.18 15.13
CA SER A 10 12.85 0.58 13.87
C SER A 10 12.06 -0.16 12.79
N LEU A 11 10.76 0.15 12.66
CA LEU A 11 9.81 -0.70 11.93
C LEU A 11 9.94 -0.60 10.41
N PHE A 12 10.86 0.22 9.90
CA PHE A 12 11.05 0.45 8.48
C PHE A 12 12.53 0.56 8.14
N SER A 13 13.10 -0.52 7.59
CA SER A 13 14.31 -0.41 6.79
C SER A 13 13.89 -0.03 5.37
N TYR A 14 14.07 1.24 5.00
CA TYR A 14 14.03 1.64 3.59
C TYR A 14 15.25 1.01 2.90
N VAL A 15 15.06 -0.22 2.42
CA VAL A 15 16.05 -0.93 1.62
C VAL A 15 15.37 -1.23 0.31
N SER A 16 16.04 -0.88 -0.79
CA SER A 16 15.53 -1.14 -2.13
C SER A 16 15.25 -2.63 -2.27
N ILE A 17 14.16 -2.97 -2.96
CA ILE A 17 13.78 -4.36 -3.21
C ILE A 17 14.89 -5.07 -4.01
N GLU A 18 15.58 -4.31 -4.86
CA GLU A 18 16.71 -4.74 -5.68
C GLU A 18 17.93 -5.11 -4.83
N GLU A 19 18.16 -4.39 -3.73
CA GLU A 19 19.20 -4.70 -2.74
C GLU A 19 18.82 -5.91 -1.88
N ARG A 20 17.54 -6.09 -1.55
CA ARG A 20 17.07 -7.23 -0.73
C ARG A 20 16.98 -8.54 -1.48
N ILE A 21 16.66 -8.51 -2.77
CA ILE A 21 16.42 -9.72 -3.57
C ILE A 21 17.38 -9.71 -4.76
N PRO A 22 18.53 -10.41 -4.65
CA PRO A 22 19.48 -10.54 -5.74
C PRO A 22 18.82 -11.06 -7.04
N THR A 23 19.41 -10.73 -8.18
CA THR A 23 18.90 -11.12 -9.51
C THR A 23 18.81 -12.64 -9.70
N SER A 24 19.71 -13.40 -9.08
CA SER A 24 19.72 -14.87 -9.10
C SER A 24 18.75 -15.53 -8.11
N HIS A 25 17.96 -14.75 -7.35
CA HIS A 25 17.14 -15.31 -6.28
C HIS A 25 15.90 -16.04 -6.83
N PRO A 26 15.57 -17.26 -6.35
CA PRO A 26 14.44 -18.04 -6.87
C PRO A 26 13.08 -17.33 -6.76
N LEU A 27 12.92 -16.43 -5.77
CA LEU A 27 11.70 -15.62 -5.64
C LEU A 27 11.44 -14.72 -6.87
N ARG A 28 12.47 -14.32 -7.63
CA ARG A 28 12.26 -13.56 -8.87
C ARG A 28 11.53 -14.39 -9.94
N ARG A 29 11.67 -15.72 -9.90
CA ARG A 29 10.89 -16.62 -10.77
C ARG A 29 9.41 -16.62 -10.40
N ILE A 30 9.10 -16.65 -9.10
CA ILE A 30 7.72 -16.58 -8.61
C ILE A 30 7.09 -15.24 -8.99
N ARG A 31 7.83 -14.13 -8.84
CA ARG A 31 7.39 -12.80 -9.28
C ARG A 31 6.98 -12.79 -10.75
N ARG A 32 7.81 -13.35 -11.65
CA ARG A 32 7.46 -13.45 -13.08
C ARG A 32 6.16 -14.20 -13.33
N LEU A 33 5.89 -15.27 -12.58
CA LEU A 33 4.64 -16.02 -12.71
C LEU A 33 3.43 -15.20 -12.24
N ALA A 34 3.59 -14.47 -11.13
CA ALA A 34 2.56 -13.57 -10.62
C ALA A 34 2.30 -12.41 -11.58
N ASP A 35 3.35 -11.79 -12.12
CA ASP A 35 3.26 -10.71 -13.10
C ASP A 35 2.47 -11.18 -14.34
N GLN A 36 2.79 -12.36 -14.88
CA GLN A 36 2.05 -12.94 -16.01
C GLN A 36 0.57 -13.23 -15.69
N ALA A 37 0.27 -13.68 -14.47
CA ALA A 37 -1.10 -13.91 -14.04
C ALA A 37 -1.86 -12.57 -13.92
N LEU A 38 -1.23 -11.55 -13.36
CA LEU A 38 -1.79 -10.22 -13.22
C LEU A 38 -2.02 -9.55 -14.58
N ASP A 39 -1.08 -9.68 -15.52
CA ASP A 39 -1.22 -9.15 -16.89
C ASP A 39 -2.46 -9.73 -17.59
N ARG A 40 -2.74 -11.02 -17.38
CA ARG A 40 -3.94 -11.67 -17.93
C ARG A 40 -5.23 -11.18 -17.30
N LEU A 41 -5.20 -10.80 -16.02
CA LEU A 41 -6.36 -10.29 -15.29
C LEU A 41 -6.55 -8.78 -15.46
N ASN A 42 -5.51 -8.06 -15.90
CA ASN A 42 -5.50 -6.62 -16.04
C ASN A 42 -6.67 -6.08 -16.90
N PRO A 43 -7.00 -6.65 -18.08
CA PRO A 43 -8.15 -6.18 -18.88
C PRO A 43 -9.48 -6.28 -18.13
N THR A 44 -9.68 -7.34 -17.34
CA THR A 44 -10.87 -7.53 -16.52
C THR A 44 -10.95 -6.49 -15.42
N PHE A 45 -9.83 -6.19 -14.75
CA PHE A 45 -9.78 -5.12 -13.76
C PHE A 45 -10.00 -3.75 -14.36
N CYS A 46 -9.45 -3.45 -15.54
CA CYS A 46 -9.68 -2.20 -16.25
C CYS A 46 -11.15 -1.98 -16.62
N GLN A 47 -11.93 -3.05 -16.80
CA GLN A 47 -13.38 -2.95 -17.04
C GLN A 47 -14.18 -2.76 -15.75
N LEU A 48 -13.71 -3.35 -14.64
CA LEU A 48 -14.40 -3.30 -13.35
C LEU A 48 -14.14 -2.01 -12.56
N TYR A 49 -12.94 -1.45 -12.69
CA TYR A 49 -12.55 -0.23 -11.99
C TYR A 49 -12.74 1.01 -12.88
N ALA A 50 -13.18 2.11 -12.27
CA ALA A 50 -13.25 3.39 -12.94
C ALA A 50 -11.86 3.83 -13.42
N LEU A 51 -11.79 4.37 -14.66
CA LEU A 51 -10.56 4.90 -15.26
C LEU A 51 -9.92 6.00 -14.41
N GLU A 52 -10.76 6.80 -13.76
CA GLU A 52 -10.36 7.75 -12.74
C GLU A 52 -10.58 7.10 -11.38
N GLY A 53 -9.49 6.95 -10.61
CA GLY A 53 -9.59 6.48 -9.23
C GLY A 53 -10.50 7.40 -8.42
N ARG A 54 -11.00 6.90 -7.28
CA ARG A 54 -11.71 7.76 -6.33
C ARG A 54 -10.81 8.97 -6.04
N PRO A 55 -11.29 10.22 -6.21
CA PRO A 55 -10.48 11.38 -5.91
C PRO A 55 -9.93 11.21 -4.50
N LEU A 56 -8.61 11.33 -4.39
CA LEU A 56 -7.95 11.23 -3.10
C LEU A 56 -8.60 12.29 -2.21
N VAL A 57 -9.26 11.86 -1.14
CA VAL A 57 -9.84 12.79 -0.17
C VAL A 57 -8.67 13.20 0.71
N PRO A 58 -8.15 14.42 0.58
CA PRO A 58 -7.03 14.85 1.38
C PRO A 58 -7.45 14.90 2.86
N PRO A 59 -6.51 14.74 3.80
CA PRO A 59 -6.82 14.50 5.21
C PRO A 59 -7.68 15.60 5.84
N GLU A 60 -7.59 16.84 5.38
CA GLU A 60 -8.41 17.98 5.78
C GLU A 60 -9.91 17.81 5.45
N GLN A 61 -10.24 16.99 4.46
CA GLN A 61 -11.62 16.65 4.10
C GLN A 61 -12.14 15.42 4.86
N LEU A 62 -11.27 14.64 5.51
CA LEU A 62 -11.64 13.48 6.34
C LEU A 62 -11.95 13.88 7.79
N LEU A 63 -11.62 15.12 8.19
CA LEU A 63 -11.93 15.65 9.51
C LEU A 63 -13.26 16.40 9.46
N PRO A 64 -14.29 16.03 10.24
CA PRO A 64 -15.35 16.96 10.55
C PRO A 64 -14.73 18.19 11.25
N PRO A 65 -15.19 19.43 11.01
CA PRO A 65 -14.70 20.58 11.74
C PRO A 65 -15.02 20.42 13.23
N THR A 66 -14.06 19.93 14.01
CA THR A 66 -14.15 19.87 15.47
C THR A 66 -13.85 21.24 16.06
N THR A 67 -14.58 22.25 15.63
CA THR A 67 -14.69 23.54 16.33
C THR A 67 -16.12 24.02 16.15
N SER A 68 -16.97 23.43 16.99
CA SER A 68 -18.22 24.06 17.38
C SER A 68 -17.89 25.48 17.81
N ASN A 69 -18.41 26.44 17.05
CA ASN A 69 -18.63 27.79 17.48
C ASN A 69 -19.48 27.71 18.76
N VAL A 70 -18.90 28.06 19.90
CA VAL A 70 -19.63 28.29 21.15
C VAL A 70 -18.98 29.52 21.79
N VAL A 71 -19.71 30.63 21.67
CA VAL A 71 -19.75 31.84 22.52
C VAL A 71 -18.43 32.39 23.05
#